data_AF-A0A2T7NR24-F1
#
_entry.id   AF-A0A2T7NR24-F1
#
_cell.length_a   1.000
_cell.length_b   1.000
_cell.length_c   1.000
_cell.angle_alpha   90.00
_cell.angle_beta   90.00
_cell.angle_gamma   90.00
#
_symmetry.space_group_name_H-M   'P 1'
#
loop_
_entity.id
_entity.type
_entity.pdbx_description
1 polymer ?
#
loop_
_entity_poly.entity_id
_entity_poly.type
_entity_poly.pdbx_seq_one_letter_code
_entity_poly.pdbx_strand_id
1 'polypeptide(L)'
;MENITNLKTEGDDFRWYLKLKCENCGEETPDYVYLTASVGWIAEGTESGTPFSIDLSEKEWYDYDEKAGESVSISEAGFQFVHVKQ
;
A
#
# COMPACT_ATOMS: atom_id res chain seq x y z
N MET A 1 -6.61 4.40 -10.25
CA MET A 1 -7.50 3.35 -9.72
C MET A 1 -8.78 3.45 -10.50
N GLU A 2 -9.30 2.33 -10.97
CA GLU A 2 -10.53 2.23 -11.76
C GLU A 2 -11.51 1.32 -11.02
N ASN A 3 -12.74 1.80 -10.82
CA ASN A 3 -13.87 1.06 -10.23
C ASN A 3 -13.62 0.48 -8.82
N ILE A 4 -12.63 1.03 -8.11
CA ILE A 4 -12.22 0.65 -6.76
C ILE A 4 -12.22 1.89 -5.85
N THR A 5 -12.67 1.72 -4.61
CA THR A 5 -12.68 2.73 -3.55
C THR A 5 -12.27 2.14 -2.20
N ASN A 6 -12.17 2.97 -1.16
CA ASN A 6 -11.87 2.57 0.22
C ASN A 6 -10.57 1.76 0.40
N LEU A 7 -9.57 2.01 -0.46
CA LEU A 7 -8.25 1.38 -0.35
C LEU A 7 -7.62 1.68 1.01
N LYS A 8 -7.38 0.64 1.79
CA LYS A 8 -6.75 0.70 3.11
C LYS A 8 -5.88 -0.53 3.32
N THR A 9 -4.95 -0.46 4.24
CA THR A 9 -4.14 -1.62 4.63
C THR A 9 -4.93 -2.54 5.57
N GLU A 10 -4.80 -3.87 5.45
CA GLU A 10 -5.37 -4.84 6.40
C GLU A 10 -4.34 -5.30 7.46
N GLY A 11 -4.02 -6.57 7.73
CA GLY A 11 -3.40 -7.08 9.01
C GLY A 11 -2.10 -6.46 9.58
N ASP A 12 -1.42 -7.07 10.57
CA ASP A 12 -0.38 -6.38 11.38
C ASP A 12 1.12 -6.68 11.08
N ASP A 13 1.49 -7.25 9.93
CA ASP A 13 2.76 -8.02 9.81
C ASP A 13 3.72 -7.74 8.61
N PHE A 14 3.57 -6.70 7.77
CA PHE A 14 4.52 -6.48 6.67
C PHE A 14 5.70 -5.60 7.10
N ARG A 15 6.92 -6.14 7.03
CA ARG A 15 8.14 -5.50 7.55
C ARG A 15 8.97 -4.86 6.44
N TRP A 16 8.98 -3.54 6.38
CA TRP A 16 9.85 -2.71 5.55
C TRP A 16 11.22 -2.54 6.18
N TYR A 17 12.24 -3.26 5.68
CA TYR A 17 13.61 -3.09 6.16
C TYR A 17 14.27 -1.85 5.53
N LEU A 18 14.69 -0.91 6.36
CA LEU A 18 15.27 0.38 5.98
C LEU A 18 16.64 0.58 6.65
N LYS A 19 17.53 1.32 5.96
CA LYS A 19 18.68 1.96 6.59
C LYS A 19 18.37 3.44 6.78
N LEU A 20 18.47 3.92 8.01
CA LEU A 20 18.13 5.30 8.35
C LEU A 20 19.41 6.11 8.62
N LYS A 21 19.33 7.42 8.36
CA LYS A 21 20.38 8.38 8.67
C LYS A 21 19.80 9.52 9.51
N CYS A 22 20.42 9.79 10.65
CA CYS A 22 20.07 10.93 11.50
C CYS A 22 20.52 12.24 10.85
N GLU A 23 19.61 13.18 10.61
CA GLU A 23 19.96 14.49 10.03
C GLU A 23 20.73 15.40 10.98
N ASN A 24 20.61 15.21 12.30
CA ASN A 24 21.30 16.07 13.28
C ASN A 24 22.77 15.66 13.51
N CYS A 25 23.06 14.37 13.71
CA CYS A 25 24.42 13.89 13.98
C CYS A 25 25.08 13.15 12.81
N GLY A 26 24.33 12.84 11.76
CA GLY A 26 24.82 12.11 10.58
C GLY A 26 24.99 10.60 10.75
N GLU A 27 24.66 10.05 11.92
CA GLU A 27 24.78 8.62 12.21
C GLU A 27 23.82 7.80 11.35
N GLU A 28 24.32 6.70 10.80
CA GLU A 28 23.54 5.73 10.02
C GLU A 28 23.30 4.48 10.86
N THR A 29 22.13 3.85 10.71
CA THR A 29 21.83 2.62 11.45
C THR A 29 22.84 1.52 11.08
N PRO A 30 23.44 0.82 12.07
CA PRO A 30 24.47 -0.20 11.80
C PRO A 30 23.91 -1.38 10.99
N ASP A 31 22.66 -1.74 11.26
CA ASP A 31 21.90 -2.77 10.57
C ASP A 31 20.58 -2.23 10.01
N TYR A 32 19.89 -3.05 9.23
CA TYR A 32 18.53 -2.76 8.77
C TYR A 32 17.57 -2.71 9.97
N VAL A 33 16.83 -1.62 10.10
CA VAL A 33 15.69 -1.51 11.01
C VAL A 33 14.40 -1.71 10.22
N TYR A 34 13.36 -2.30 10.81
CA TYR A 34 12.10 -2.51 10.08
C TYR A 34 11.00 -1.56 10.56
N LEU A 35 10.23 -1.03 9.61
CA LEU A 35 8.91 -0.48 9.88
C LEU A 35 7.88 -1.57 9.58
N THR A 36 6.92 -1.78 10.48
CA THR A 36 5.75 -2.57 10.11
C THR A 36 4.72 -1.62 9.49
N ALA A 37 4.26 -1.96 8.29
CA ALA A 37 2.98 -1.47 7.79
C ALA A 37 2.05 -2.67 7.72
N SER A 38 0.77 -2.39 7.85
CA SER A 38 -0.26 -3.39 7.88
C SER A 38 -0.24 -4.28 6.61
N VAL A 39 -0.35 -5.62 6.74
CA VAL A 39 -0.22 -6.59 5.61
C VAL A 39 -1.42 -6.50 4.68
N GLY A 40 -1.12 -6.38 3.40
CA GLY A 40 -2.12 -6.46 2.35
C GLY A 40 -2.95 -5.20 2.26
N TRP A 41 -3.46 -4.95 1.05
CA TRP A 41 -4.38 -3.87 0.80
C TRP A 41 -5.76 -4.48 0.65
N ILE A 42 -6.77 -3.83 1.21
CA ILE A 42 -8.16 -4.14 0.91
C ILE A 42 -8.83 -2.92 0.33
N ALA A 43 -9.76 -3.16 -0.57
CA ALA A 43 -10.59 -2.14 -1.17
C ALA A 43 -11.96 -2.71 -1.49
N GLU A 44 -12.84 -1.86 -1.99
CA GLU A 44 -14.20 -2.20 -2.34
C GLU A 44 -14.48 -1.77 -3.78
N GLY A 45 -15.22 -2.58 -4.53
CA GLY A 45 -15.78 -2.17 -5.81
C GLY A 45 -16.71 -0.97 -5.62
N THR A 46 -16.54 0.08 -6.43
CA THR A 46 -17.20 1.39 -6.21
C THR A 46 -18.72 1.28 -6.18
N GLU A 47 -19.31 0.54 -7.11
CA GLU A 47 -20.76 0.44 -7.27
C GLU A 47 -21.38 -0.73 -6.49
N SER A 48 -20.62 -1.81 -6.29
CA SER A 48 -21.14 -3.06 -5.71
C SER A 48 -20.83 -3.24 -4.22
N GLY A 49 -19.82 -2.52 -3.70
CA GLY A 49 -19.22 -2.79 -2.39
C GLY A 49 -18.54 -4.17 -2.28
N THR A 50 -18.21 -4.83 -3.40
CA THR A 50 -17.51 -6.12 -3.41
C THR A 50 -16.13 -5.94 -2.77
N PRO A 51 -15.78 -6.67 -1.69
CA PRO A 51 -14.47 -6.55 -1.07
C PRO A 51 -13.40 -7.26 -1.91
N PHE A 52 -12.26 -6.61 -2.09
CA PHE A 52 -11.09 -7.13 -2.79
C PHE A 52 -9.86 -7.12 -1.88
N SER A 53 -9.10 -8.22 -1.92
CA SER A 53 -7.73 -8.28 -1.39
C SER A 53 -6.76 -7.95 -2.52
N ILE A 54 -5.94 -6.94 -2.31
CA ILE A 54 -5.04 -6.36 -3.30
C ILE A 54 -3.60 -6.62 -2.89
N ASP A 55 -2.81 -7.11 -3.86
CA ASP A 55 -1.36 -7.18 -3.78
C ASP A 55 -0.76 -6.16 -4.76
N LEU A 56 0.05 -5.23 -4.23
CA LEU A 56 0.77 -4.20 -5.01
C LEU A 56 2.28 -4.47 -5.06
N SER A 57 2.72 -5.71 -4.83
CA SER A 57 4.12 -6.11 -4.92
C SER A 57 4.73 -5.80 -6.30
N GLU A 58 3.94 -5.90 -7.37
CA GLU A 58 4.32 -5.57 -8.74
C GLU A 58 3.93 -4.13 -9.18
N LYS A 59 3.43 -3.31 -8.25
CA LYS A 59 2.90 -1.95 -8.47
C LYS A 59 1.60 -1.87 -9.29
N GLU A 60 1.08 -3.00 -9.74
CA GLU A 60 -0.17 -3.08 -10.49
C GLU A 60 -1.01 -4.27 -10.01
N TRP A 61 -2.32 -4.17 -10.16
CA TRP A 61 -3.30 -5.19 -9.80
C TRP A 61 -4.56 -5.02 -10.67
N TYR A 62 -5.12 -6.13 -11.15
CA TYR A 62 -6.30 -6.17 -12.01
C TYR A 62 -7.20 -7.32 -11.59
N ASP A 63 -8.51 -7.08 -11.53
CA ASP A 63 -9.53 -8.09 -11.25
C ASP A 63 -10.86 -7.69 -11.92
N TYR A 64 -11.93 -8.45 -11.67
CA TYR A 64 -13.25 -8.21 -12.22
C TYR A 64 -14.33 -8.27 -11.14
N ASP A 65 -15.16 -7.24 -11.07
CA ASP A 65 -16.31 -7.19 -10.17
C ASP A 65 -17.53 -7.81 -10.84
N GLU A 66 -17.79 -9.09 -10.55
CA GLU A 66 -18.93 -9.82 -11.10
C GLU A 66 -20.30 -9.20 -10.76
N LYS A 67 -20.42 -8.50 -9.62
CA LYS A 67 -21.69 -7.89 -9.22
C LYS A 67 -21.98 -6.60 -9.98
N ALA A 68 -20.95 -5.84 -10.31
CA ALA A 68 -21.07 -4.62 -11.12
C ALA A 68 -20.95 -4.90 -12.63
N GLY A 69 -20.36 -6.04 -13.02
CA GLY A 69 -20.14 -6.41 -14.41
C GLY A 69 -19.02 -5.61 -15.08
N GLU A 70 -18.01 -5.18 -14.31
CA GLU A 70 -16.93 -4.30 -14.78
C GLU A 70 -15.55 -4.74 -14.27
N SER A 71 -14.50 -4.33 -14.99
CA SER A 71 -13.12 -4.54 -14.53
C SER A 71 -12.74 -3.55 -13.43
N VAL A 72 -11.93 -4.00 -12.49
CA VAL A 72 -11.36 -3.18 -11.42
C VAL A 72 -9.84 -3.21 -11.50
N SER A 73 -9.18 -2.07 -11.26
CA SER A 73 -7.72 -1.99 -11.42
C SER A 73 -7.05 -0.95 -10.53
N ILE A 74 -5.79 -1.24 -10.18
CA ILE A 74 -4.82 -0.30 -9.62
C ILE A 74 -3.55 -0.42 -10.45
N SER A 75 -3.07 0.71 -10.97
CA SER A 75 -1.84 0.78 -11.76
C SER A 75 -0.91 1.85 -11.20
N GLU A 76 0.38 1.75 -11.54
CA GLU A 76 1.41 2.74 -11.19
C GLU A 76 1.55 3.03 -9.68
N ALA A 77 1.33 2.04 -8.81
CA ALA A 77 1.47 2.23 -7.37
C ALA A 77 2.92 2.62 -7.00
N GLY A 78 3.05 3.68 -6.20
CA GLY A 78 4.32 4.23 -5.77
C GLY A 78 4.26 4.80 -4.36
N PHE A 79 5.42 4.97 -3.73
CA PHE A 79 5.55 5.60 -2.43
C PHE A 79 6.54 6.77 -2.49
N GLN A 80 6.32 7.75 -1.62
CA GLN A 80 7.24 8.88 -1.43
C GLN A 80 7.38 9.18 0.06
N PHE A 81 8.61 9.48 0.49
CA PHE A 81 8.84 10.02 1.81
C PHE A 81 8.59 11.53 1.78
N VAL A 82 7.66 12.00 2.61
CA VAL A 82 7.37 13.42 2.75
C VAL A 82 7.72 13.90 4.15
N HIS A 83 8.39 15.03 4.24
CA HIS A 83 8.66 15.67 5.52
C HIS A 83 7.38 16.38 5.97
N VAL A 84 6.74 15.87 7.01
CA VAL A 84 5.54 16.50 7.58
C VAL A 84 5.98 17.62 8.51
N LYS A 85 5.72 18.87 8.12
CA LYS A 85 5.86 20.01 9.03
C LYS A 85 4.65 20.03 9.97
N GLN A 86 4.90 19.88 11.27
CA GLN A 86 3.89 20.11 12.31
C GLN A 86 3.55 21.61 12.42
#